data_AF-A0A7Y2GG40-F1
#
_entry.id   AF-A0A7Y2GG40-F1
#
_cell.length_a   1.000
_cell.length_b   1.000
_cell.length_c   1.000
_cell.angle_alpha   90.00
_cell.angle_beta   90.00
_cell.angle_gamma   90.00
#
_symmetry.space_group_name_H-M   'P 1'
#
loop_
_entity.id
_entity.type
_entity.pdbx_description
1 polymer ?
#
loop_
_entity_poly.entity_id
_entity_poly.type
_entity_poly.pdbx_seq_one_letter_code
_entity_poly.pdbx_strand_id
1 'polypeptide(L)'
;MKKVGFVSLGCPKNLVDSEVMMGQLKDAGYEITSSSEEADTVVVNTCGFIESAKEESIEAILEATQLKESGKAKKVVVAGCLVERYRDDLIEELPEVDAFIGTSEVGRILEATDDDTDFKSLPLATIGNKTATYLYDEY
;
A
#
# COMPACT_ATOMS: atom_id res chain seq x y z
N MET A 1 -3.11 21.58 1.72
CA MET A 1 -2.02 20.63 1.45
C MET A 1 -2.52 19.28 1.93
N LYS A 2 -2.47 18.22 1.11
CA LYS A 2 -2.93 16.89 1.53
C LYS A 2 -1.88 16.26 2.44
N LYS A 3 -2.30 15.73 3.60
CA LYS A 3 -1.42 15.03 4.53
C LYS A 3 -1.39 13.54 4.25
N VAL A 4 -0.20 12.94 4.21
CA VAL A 4 -0.02 11.49 4.03
C VAL A 4 0.74 10.91 5.21
N GLY A 5 0.13 9.91 5.85
CA GLY A 5 0.73 9.12 6.91
C GLY A 5 1.26 7.80 6.38
N PHE A 6 2.34 7.29 6.95
CA PHE A 6 2.96 6.03 6.54
C PHE A 6 3.11 5.08 7.71
N VAL A 7 2.73 3.82 7.49
CA VAL A 7 3.05 2.68 8.35
C VAL A 7 3.91 1.74 7.52
N SER A 8 5.17 1.56 7.89
CA SER A 8 6.12 0.71 7.16
C SER A 8 6.48 -0.50 7.99
N LEU A 9 6.15 -1.69 7.50
CA LEU A 9 6.28 -2.96 8.20
C LEU A 9 7.19 -3.92 7.45
N GLY A 10 7.90 -4.77 8.18
CA GLY A 10 8.80 -5.77 7.63
C GLY A 10 10.27 -5.40 7.70
N CYS A 11 10.93 -5.32 6.55
CA CYS A 11 12.39 -5.27 6.46
C CYS A 11 12.91 -3.91 6.00
N PRO A 12 14.25 -3.67 6.04
CA PRO A 12 14.84 -2.40 5.60
C PRO A 12 14.48 -1.98 4.17
N LYS A 13 14.12 -2.93 3.29
CA LYS A 13 13.65 -2.60 1.94
C LYS A 13 12.30 -1.88 1.95
N ASN A 14 11.35 -2.27 2.81
CA ASN A 14 10.09 -1.56 2.95
C ASN A 14 10.30 -0.11 3.44
N LEU A 15 11.29 0.12 4.30
CA LEU A 15 11.64 1.47 4.74
C LEU A 15 12.15 2.31 3.55
N VAL A 16 13.10 1.79 2.78
CA VAL A 16 13.64 2.48 1.59
C VAL A 16 12.53 2.75 0.56
N ASP A 17 11.66 1.77 0.30
CA ASP A 17 10.53 1.96 -0.62
C ASP A 17 9.56 3.03 -0.10
N SER A 18 9.35 3.12 1.22
CA SER A 18 8.54 4.17 1.84
C SER A 18 9.17 5.55 1.69
N GLU A 19 10.48 5.69 1.88
CA GLU A 19 11.20 6.94 1.70
C GLU A 19 11.14 7.43 0.24
N VAL A 20 11.21 6.50 -0.73
CA VAL A 20 11.01 6.83 -2.15
C VAL A 20 9.61 7.38 -2.39
N MET A 21 8.56 6.72 -1.87
CA MET A 21 7.18 7.19 -1.99
C MET A 21 6.99 8.57 -1.34
N MET A 22 7.53 8.76 -0.13
CA MET A 22 7.49 10.05 0.57
C MET A 22 8.18 11.16 -0.22
N GLY A 23 9.32 10.86 -0.85
CA GLY A 23 10.04 11.80 -1.71
C GLY A 23 9.18 12.26 -2.88
N GLN A 24 8.55 11.33 -3.60
CA GLN A 24 7.67 11.65 -4.72
C GLN A 24 6.46 12.50 -4.30
N LEU A 25 5.81 12.13 -3.19
CA LEU A 25 4.68 12.88 -2.64
C LEU A 25 5.09 14.30 -2.23
N LYS A 26 6.25 14.45 -1.58
CA LYS A 26 6.78 15.74 -1.17
C LYS A 26 7.09 16.63 -2.38
N ASP A 27 7.69 16.07 -3.42
CA ASP A 27 7.97 16.80 -4.68
C ASP A 27 6.67 17.24 -5.39
N ALA A 28 5.58 16.47 -5.22
CA ALA A 28 4.24 16.83 -5.68
C ALA A 28 3.47 17.79 -4.74
N GLY A 29 4.08 18.24 -3.65
CA GLY A 29 3.51 19.23 -2.73
C GLY A 29 2.59 18.65 -1.64
N TYR A 30 2.69 17.36 -1.34
CA TYR A 30 2.01 16.74 -0.20
C TYR A 30 2.80 16.98 1.10
N GLU A 31 2.09 16.95 2.23
CA GLU A 31 2.68 16.98 3.57
C GLU A 31 2.85 15.55 4.10
N ILE A 32 4.02 15.20 4.61
CA ILE A 32 4.22 13.91 5.28
C ILE A 32 4.00 14.10 6.78
N THR A 33 3.10 13.31 7.36
CA THR A 33 2.80 13.32 8.79
C THR A 33 3.23 12.00 9.45
N SER A 34 3.69 12.08 10.70
CA SER A 34 3.96 10.90 11.54
C SER A 34 2.72 10.37 12.25
N SER A 35 1.58 11.08 12.16
CA SER A 35 0.32 10.69 12.78
C SER A 35 -0.69 10.27 11.72
N SER A 36 -1.05 8.98 11.70
CA SER A 36 -2.08 8.45 10.82
C SER A 36 -3.45 9.08 11.08
N GLU A 37 -3.73 9.53 12.31
CA GLU A 37 -4.99 10.20 12.66
C GLU A 37 -5.14 11.60 12.05
N GLU A 38 -4.02 12.23 11.67
CA GLU A 38 -4.01 13.54 11.02
C GLU A 38 -3.89 13.45 9.49
N ALA A 39 -3.79 12.23 8.95
CA ALA A 39 -3.53 12.00 7.54
C ALA A 39 -4.84 12.00 6.72
N ASP A 40 -4.85 12.72 5.60
CA ASP A 40 -5.91 12.57 4.60
C ASP A 40 -5.81 11.19 3.91
N THR A 41 -4.59 10.68 3.73
CA THR A 41 -4.31 9.36 3.16
C THR A 41 -3.34 8.59 4.05
N VAL A 42 -3.67 7.33 4.37
CA VAL A 42 -2.79 6.42 5.10
C VAL A 42 -2.21 5.41 4.12
N VAL A 43 -0.88 5.33 4.05
CA VAL A 43 -0.15 4.34 3.25
C VAL A 43 0.41 3.27 4.19
N VAL A 44 0.02 2.01 4.00
CA VAL A 44 0.55 0.86 4.74
C VAL A 44 1.46 0.06 3.81
N ASN A 45 2.77 0.13 4.03
CA ASN A 45 3.76 -0.61 3.26
C ASN A 45 4.13 -1.91 3.98
N THR A 46 3.81 -3.04 3.36
CA THR A 46 3.64 -4.35 4.02
C THR A 46 4.71 -5.37 3.62
N CYS A 47 4.92 -6.34 4.50
CA CYS A 47 5.79 -7.49 4.23
C CYS A 47 4.98 -8.72 3.79
N GLY A 48 5.43 -9.41 2.76
CA GLY A 48 4.82 -10.65 2.28
C GLY A 48 5.61 -11.92 2.61
N PHE A 49 6.72 -11.82 3.36
CA PHE A 49 7.68 -12.93 3.53
C PHE A 49 7.78 -13.46 4.96
N ILE A 50 7.77 -12.58 5.97
CA ILE A 50 7.91 -12.96 7.38
C ILE A 50 6.50 -13.12 7.95
N GLU A 51 6.16 -14.31 8.44
CA GLU A 51 4.79 -14.63 8.84
C GLU A 51 4.23 -13.66 9.89
N SER A 52 4.97 -13.40 10.97
CA SER A 52 4.57 -12.42 12.00
C SER A 52 4.39 -11.01 11.43
N ALA A 53 5.18 -10.63 10.41
CA ALA A 53 5.04 -9.34 9.76
C ALA A 53 3.85 -9.29 8.78
N LYS A 54 3.36 -10.43 8.28
CA LYS A 54 2.13 -10.49 7.50
C LYS A 54 0.93 -10.26 8.41
N GLU A 55 0.88 -10.91 9.57
CA GLU A 55 -0.18 -10.71 10.57
C GLU A 55 -0.23 -9.23 10.99
N GLU A 56 0.92 -8.66 11.38
CA GLU A 56 1.05 -7.23 11.70
C GLU A 56 0.64 -6.32 10.52
N SER A 57 0.95 -6.72 9.29
CA SER A 57 0.53 -5.98 8.09
C SER A 57 -0.99 -5.96 7.93
N ILE A 58 -1.67 -7.08 8.15
CA ILE A 58 -3.14 -7.14 8.08
C ILE A 58 -3.76 -6.29 9.20
N GLU A 59 -3.26 -6.38 10.43
CA GLU A 59 -3.72 -5.55 11.55
C GLU A 59 -3.60 -4.06 11.24
N ALA A 60 -2.44 -3.62 10.73
CA ALA A 60 -2.22 -2.22 10.36
C ALA A 60 -3.11 -1.74 9.21
N ILE A 61 -3.43 -2.62 8.25
CA ILE A 61 -4.39 -2.28 7.19
C ILE A 61 -5.78 -2.08 7.80
N LEU A 62 -6.23 -2.98 8.67
CA LEU A 62 -7.54 -2.87 9.33
C LEU A 62 -7.64 -1.63 10.23
N GLU A 63 -6.56 -1.24 10.91
CA GLU A 63 -6.53 0.01 11.67
C GLU A 63 -6.64 1.24 10.74
N ALA A 64 -5.93 1.22 9.61
CA ALA A 64 -6.01 2.31 8.63
C ALA A 64 -7.42 2.42 8.02
N THR A 65 -8.08 1.30 7.76
CA THR A 65 -9.45 1.31 7.23
C THR A 65 -10.46 1.79 8.26
N GLN A 66 -10.29 1.47 9.54
CA GLN A 66 -11.09 2.06 10.63
C GLN A 66 -10.93 3.59 10.73
N LEU A 67 -9.72 4.12 10.49
CA LEU A 67 -9.52 5.58 10.42
C LEU A 67 -10.33 6.20 9.27
N LYS A 68 -10.44 5.49 8.13
CA LYS A 68 -11.28 5.92 7.01
C LYS A 68 -12.77 5.83 7.34
N GLU A 69 -13.22 4.73 7.93
CA GLU A 69 -14.63 4.54 8.33
C GLU A 69 -15.09 5.60 9.35
N SER A 70 -14.21 5.97 10.29
CA SER A 70 -14.48 7.02 11.27
C SER A 70 -14.35 8.45 10.72
N GLY A 71 -13.99 8.60 9.44
CA GLY A 71 -13.84 9.88 8.75
C GLY A 71 -12.58 10.66 9.13
N LYS A 72 -11.63 10.04 9.85
CA LYS A 72 -10.32 10.64 10.18
C LYS A 72 -9.38 10.62 8.98
N ALA A 73 -9.45 9.58 8.15
CA ALA A 73 -8.78 9.48 6.86
C ALA A 73 -9.81 9.47 5.72
N LYS A 74 -9.39 9.82 4.51
CA LYS A 74 -10.22 9.74 3.30
C LYS A 74 -9.86 8.53 2.45
N LYS A 75 -8.59 8.14 2.46
CA LYS A 75 -8.05 7.12 1.58
C LYS A 75 -7.07 6.19 2.30
N VAL A 76 -7.09 4.91 1.94
CA VAL A 76 -6.12 3.90 2.39
C VAL A 76 -5.44 3.29 1.17
N VAL A 77 -4.12 3.31 1.17
CA VAL A 77 -3.27 2.69 0.14
C VAL A 77 -2.46 1.59 0.81
N VAL A 78 -2.52 0.38 0.26
CA VAL A 78 -1.69 -0.73 0.71
C VAL A 78 -0.60 -0.96 -0.31
N ALA A 79 0.65 -1.05 0.14
CA ALA A 79 1.82 -1.18 -0.72
C ALA A 79 2.72 -2.35 -0.30
N GLY A 80 3.62 -2.77 -1.18
CA GLY A 80 4.76 -3.61 -0.84
C GLY A 80 4.61 -5.09 -1.16
N CYS A 81 5.38 -5.92 -0.45
CA CYS A 81 5.59 -7.33 -0.78
C CYS A 81 4.35 -8.20 -0.59
N LEU A 82 3.46 -7.85 0.35
CA LEU A 82 2.22 -8.60 0.56
C LEU A 82 1.30 -8.45 -0.65
N VAL A 83 1.18 -7.21 -1.15
CA VAL A 83 0.41 -6.87 -2.36
C VAL A 83 0.99 -7.59 -3.57
N GLU A 84 2.32 -7.60 -3.74
CA GLU A 84 2.96 -8.29 -4.87
C GLU A 84 2.58 -9.78 -4.93
N ARG A 85 2.38 -10.43 -3.77
CA ARG A 85 2.15 -11.88 -3.68
C ARG A 85 0.68 -12.29 -3.66
N TYR A 86 -0.16 -11.49 -3.01
CA TYR A 86 -1.54 -11.86 -2.66
C TYR A 86 -2.55 -10.82 -3.14
N ARG A 87 -2.23 -10.09 -4.21
CA ARG A 87 -3.07 -8.98 -4.69
C ARG A 87 -4.53 -9.35 -4.85
N ASP A 88 -4.80 -10.44 -5.57
CA ASP A 88 -6.17 -10.82 -5.94
C ASP A 88 -6.99 -11.14 -4.67
N ASP A 89 -6.42 -11.95 -3.77
CA ASP A 89 -7.01 -12.26 -2.46
C ASP A 89 -7.23 -10.99 -1.62
N LEU A 90 -6.26 -10.08 -1.57
CA LEU A 90 -6.38 -8.82 -0.81
C LEU A 90 -7.48 -7.90 -1.37
N ILE A 91 -7.67 -7.87 -2.69
CA ILE A 91 -8.74 -7.08 -3.31
C ILE A 91 -10.11 -7.65 -2.96
N GLU A 92 -10.24 -8.98 -2.94
CA GLU A 92 -11.49 -9.66 -2.57
C GLU A 92 -11.81 -9.49 -1.08
N GLU A 93 -10.82 -9.64 -0.21
CA GLU A 93 -10.99 -9.64 1.25
C GLU A 93 -11.01 -8.24 1.88
N LEU A 94 -10.37 -7.24 1.27
CA LEU A 94 -10.27 -5.87 1.80
C LEU A 94 -10.85 -4.82 0.83
N PRO A 95 -12.15 -4.89 0.50
CA PRO A 95 -12.79 -4.00 -0.47
C PRO A 95 -12.81 -2.53 -0.04
N GLU A 96 -12.56 -2.22 1.23
CA GLU A 96 -12.51 -0.86 1.76
C GLU A 96 -11.19 -0.12 1.45
N VAL A 97 -10.14 -0.84 1.09
CA VAL A 97 -8.86 -0.27 0.62
C VAL A 97 -9.06 0.37 -0.76
N ASP A 98 -8.49 1.56 -0.97
CA ASP A 98 -8.70 2.32 -2.21
C ASP A 98 -7.69 1.97 -3.30
N ALA A 99 -6.49 1.55 -2.92
CA ALA A 99 -5.42 1.23 -3.87
C ALA A 99 -4.45 0.18 -3.32
N PHE A 100 -3.98 -0.68 -4.22
CA PHE A 100 -2.97 -1.69 -3.96
C PHE A 100 -1.77 -1.46 -4.88
N ILE A 101 -0.57 -1.31 -4.31
CA ILE A 101 0.67 -1.02 -5.03
C ILE A 101 1.69 -2.15 -4.78
N GLY A 102 2.12 -2.83 -5.84
CA GLY A 102 3.18 -3.83 -5.75
C GLY A 102 4.55 -3.21 -5.52
N THR A 103 5.55 -4.03 -5.21
CA THR A 103 6.95 -3.58 -5.06
C THR A 103 7.52 -2.99 -6.36
N SER A 104 7.03 -3.47 -7.51
CA SER A 104 7.40 -2.95 -8.84
C SER A 104 6.70 -1.63 -9.19
N GLU A 105 5.72 -1.21 -8.40
CA GLU A 105 4.83 -0.10 -8.68
C GLU A 105 4.97 1.07 -7.71
N VAL A 106 5.96 1.03 -6.81
CA VAL A 106 6.26 2.08 -5.82
C VAL A 106 6.22 3.49 -6.42
N GLY A 107 6.69 3.64 -7.67
CA GLY A 107 6.68 4.90 -8.40
C GLY A 107 5.29 5.47 -8.75
N ARG A 108 4.21 4.70 -8.56
CA ARG A 108 2.82 5.08 -8.87
C ARG A 108 2.07 5.65 -7.66
N ILE A 109 2.76 5.93 -6.56
CA ILE A 109 2.11 6.45 -5.34
C ILE A 109 1.32 7.74 -5.57
N LEU A 110 1.75 8.60 -6.49
CA LEU A 110 1.03 9.83 -6.83
C LEU A 110 -0.35 9.54 -7.40
N GLU A 111 -0.42 8.60 -8.35
CA GLU A 111 -1.68 8.17 -8.93
C GLU A 111 -2.56 7.46 -7.88
N ALA A 112 -1.96 6.65 -7.00
CA ALA A 112 -2.70 5.93 -5.95
C ALA A 112 -3.25 6.84 -4.85
N THR A 113 -2.62 7.99 -4.59
CA THR A 113 -3.04 8.99 -3.60
C THR A 113 -3.87 10.13 -4.22
N ASP A 114 -4.16 10.06 -5.52
CA ASP A 114 -5.01 11.03 -6.21
C ASP A 114 -6.50 10.75 -5.91
N ASP A 115 -7.30 11.80 -5.67
CA ASP A 115 -8.72 11.65 -5.36
C ASP A 115 -9.54 11.36 -6.62
N ASP A 116 -9.07 11.81 -7.78
CA ASP A 116 -9.77 11.70 -9.06
C ASP A 116 -9.48 10.38 -9.80
N THR A 117 -8.61 9.54 -9.23
CA THR A 117 -8.17 8.28 -9.83
C THR A 117 -8.78 7.08 -9.09
N ASP A 118 -9.65 6.33 -9.78
CA ASP A 118 -10.12 5.02 -9.32
C ASP A 118 -9.05 3.95 -9.57
N PHE A 119 -8.15 3.80 -8.60
CA PHE A 119 -6.99 2.92 -8.70
C PHE A 119 -7.35 1.42 -8.72
N LYS A 120 -8.55 1.04 -8.26
CA LYS A 120 -9.06 -0.33 -8.37
C LYS A 120 -9.26 -0.74 -9.84
N SER A 121 -9.46 0.25 -10.72
CA SER A 121 -9.72 0.05 -12.14
C SER A 121 -8.47 0.11 -13.03
N LEU A 122 -7.30 0.48 -12.49
CA LEU A 122 -6.12 0.71 -13.33
C LEU A 122 -5.55 -0.61 -13.86
N PRO A 123 -5.30 -0.70 -15.18
CA PRO A 123 -4.72 -1.89 -15.78
C PRO A 123 -3.28 -2.03 -15.30
N LEU A 124 -3.02 -3.04 -14.49
CA LEU A 124 -1.68 -3.46 -14.13
C LEU A 124 -1.04 -4.05 -15.39
N ALA A 125 0.12 -3.54 -15.77
CA ALA A 125 0.89 -4.10 -16.88
C ALA A 125 1.18 -5.58 -16.59
N THR A 126 0.57 -6.47 -17.37
CA THR A 126 0.82 -7.90 -17.29
C THR A 126 2.21 -8.17 -17.87
N ILE A 127 3.24 -8.14 -17.03
CA ILE A 127 4.57 -8.66 -17.38
C ILE A 127 4.80 -9.93 -16.55
N GLY A 128 4.59 -11.09 -17.15
CA GLY A 128 4.79 -12.39 -16.52
C GLY A 128 3.48 -13.07 -16.13
N ASN A 129 3.37 -14.35 -16.48
CA ASN A 129 2.13 -15.09 -16.53
C ASN A 129 1.66 -15.50 -15.12
N LYS A 130 0.40 -15.14 -14.78
CA LYS A 130 -0.38 -15.47 -13.55
C LYS A 130 0.35 -15.25 -12.22
N THR A 131 0.23 -14.04 -11.66
CA THR A 131 0.59 -13.42 -10.35
C THR A 131 1.71 -14.01 -9.45
N ALA A 132 2.21 -15.23 -9.64
CA ALA A 132 3.51 -15.69 -9.21
C ALA A 132 3.97 -16.86 -10.09
N THR A 133 4.97 -16.66 -10.96
CA THR A 133 5.73 -17.80 -11.52
C THR A 133 6.71 -18.26 -10.44
N TYR A 134 6.28 -19.14 -9.55
CA TYR A 134 7.21 -19.88 -8.70
C TYR A 134 8.04 -20.80 -9.60
N LEU A 135 9.36 -20.60 -9.62
CA LEU A 135 10.30 -21.52 -10.30
C LEU A 135 10.47 -22.83 -9.51
N TYR A 136 9.90 -22.91 -8.31
CA TYR A 136 9.87 -24.07 -7.45
C TYR A 136 8.51 -24.11 -6.77
N ASP A 137 7.56 -24.82 -7.38
CA ASP A 137 6.42 -25.34 -6.63
C ASP A 137 6.99 -26.44 -5.72
N GLU A 138 6.90 -26.24 -4.40
CA GLU A 138 7.27 -27.26 -3.43
C GLU A 138 6.29 -28.44 -3.53
N TYR A 139 6.86 -29.65 -3.66
CA TYR A 139 6.17 -30.94 -3.75
C TYR A 139 5.50 -31.36 -2.46
#